data_AF-A0AAX2EJ14-F1
#
_entry.id   AF-A0AAX2EJ14-F1
#
_cell.length_a   1.000
_cell.length_b   1.000
_cell.length_c   1.000
_cell.angle_alpha   90.00
_cell.angle_beta   90.00
_cell.angle_gamma   90.00
#
_symmetry.space_group_name_H-M   'P 1'
#
loop_
_entity.id
_entity.type
_entity.pdbx_description
1 polymer ?
#
loop_
_entity_poly.entity_id
_entity_poly.type
_entity_poly.pdbx_seq_one_letter_code
_entity_poly.pdbx_strand_id
1 'polypeptide(L)'
;MIKSKKMLWIAILLFIVSAVMNFPFPHAIPYGETVAEIFNFPIRSANGWHYVGIASLTIFIASIFFLTRSLKKYHMRAFLLAILIAIFVPAIILSTYQKTFAKGVNAVYYNDEVSNCEFEMISESTLSGECELSFENYSSKDVQFTLEFHEDYYFEDDVPMVALMNNKAPYEVDLSGKEKKIVKLKTEIDVSNMENHIEGGSASGVNVIIKSGEKMRKL
;
A
#
# COMPACT_ATOMS: atom_id res chain seq x y z
N MET A 1 8.08 5.91 -39.28
CA MET A 1 8.18 5.58 -37.85
C MET A 1 6.88 4.99 -37.31
N ILE A 2 5.78 5.74 -37.40
CA ILE A 2 4.44 5.28 -36.99
C ILE A 2 3.67 4.77 -38.22
N LYS A 3 3.08 3.57 -38.13
CA LYS A 3 2.22 2.92 -39.13
C LYS A 3 0.77 3.36 -38.99
N SER A 4 0.25 3.42 -37.75
CA SER A 4 -1.14 3.79 -37.46
C SER A 4 -1.21 4.67 -36.22
N LYS A 5 -1.57 5.95 -36.41
CA LYS A 5 -1.77 6.89 -35.29
C LYS A 5 -2.92 6.46 -34.39
N LYS A 6 -3.99 5.92 -34.96
CA LYS A 6 -5.16 5.42 -34.20
C LYS A 6 -4.76 4.30 -33.24
N MET A 7 -4.01 3.30 -33.72
CA MET A 7 -3.53 2.20 -32.87
C MET A 7 -2.56 2.68 -31.80
N LEU A 8 -1.70 3.66 -32.13
CA LEU A 8 -0.78 4.24 -31.15
C LEU A 8 -1.53 4.93 -30.01
N TRP A 9 -2.55 5.74 -30.32
CA TRP A 9 -3.37 6.40 -29.30
C TRP A 9 -4.14 5.40 -28.44
N ILE A 10 -4.70 4.34 -29.03
CA ILE A 10 -5.35 3.26 -28.30
C ILE A 10 -4.34 2.59 -27.34
N ALA A 11 -3.13 2.30 -27.81
CA ALA A 11 -2.10 1.70 -26.98
C ALA A 11 -1.73 2.58 -25.77
N ILE A 12 -1.50 3.88 -26.01
CA ILE A 12 -1.19 4.85 -24.95
C ILE A 12 -2.33 4.94 -23.93
N LEU A 13 -3.57 5.03 -24.40
CA LEU A 13 -4.74 5.10 -23.52
C LEU A 13 -4.85 3.85 -22.64
N LEU A 14 -4.77 2.66 -23.22
CA LEU A 14 -4.82 1.39 -22.49
C LEU A 14 -3.65 1.27 -21.50
N PHE A 15 -2.45 1.75 -21.88
CA PHE A 15 -1.28 1.75 -21.00
C PHE A 15 -1.54 2.60 -19.76
N ILE A 16 -2.04 3.83 -19.96
CA ILE A 16 -2.35 4.76 -18.88
C ILE A 16 -3.45 4.19 -17.98
N VAL A 17 -4.52 3.63 -18.55
CA VAL A 17 -5.60 3.01 -17.77
C VAL A 17 -5.05 1.86 -16.91
N SER A 18 -4.25 0.97 -17.50
CA SER A 18 -3.61 -0.11 -16.75
C SER A 18 -2.68 0.42 -15.65
N ALA A 19 -1.91 1.48 -15.91
CA ALA A 19 -1.00 2.06 -14.92
C ALA A 19 -1.77 2.72 -13.76
N VAL A 20 -2.84 3.45 -14.06
CA VAL A 20 -3.70 4.11 -13.05
C VAL A 20 -4.40 3.07 -12.17
N MET A 21 -4.92 1.99 -12.74
CA MET A 21 -5.55 0.92 -11.96
C MET A 21 -4.60 0.29 -10.94
N ASN A 22 -3.32 0.18 -11.26
CA ASN A 22 -2.31 -0.40 -10.38
C ASN A 22 -1.55 0.65 -9.55
N PHE A 23 -1.96 1.92 -9.56
CA PHE A 23 -1.24 2.98 -8.85
C PHE A 23 -1.53 2.91 -7.34
N PRO A 24 -0.52 2.68 -6.46
CA PRO A 24 -0.71 2.47 -5.03
C PRO A 24 -0.65 3.80 -4.27
N PHE A 25 -1.64 4.66 -4.48
CA PHE A 25 -1.77 5.93 -3.75
C PHE A 25 -3.22 6.43 -3.75
N PRO A 26 -3.74 6.97 -2.63
CA PRO A 26 -3.05 7.28 -1.35
C PRO A 26 -2.87 6.09 -0.40
N HIS A 27 -3.46 4.94 -0.70
CA HIS A 27 -3.38 3.71 0.07
C HIS A 27 -2.33 2.76 -0.51
N ALA A 28 -1.88 1.77 0.26
CA ALA A 28 -1.09 0.65 -0.23
C ALA A 28 -1.88 -0.19 -1.25
N ILE A 29 -3.19 -0.33 -1.03
CA ILE A 29 -4.11 -0.97 -1.97
C ILE A 29 -4.21 -0.14 -3.26
N PRO A 30 -4.03 -0.74 -4.45
CA PRO A 30 -4.11 -0.03 -5.72
C PRO A 30 -5.48 0.61 -5.99
N TYR A 31 -5.47 1.73 -6.72
CA TYR A 31 -6.68 2.50 -7.03
C TYR A 31 -7.80 1.66 -7.68
N GLY A 32 -7.45 0.73 -8.57
CA GLY A 32 -8.43 -0.15 -9.22
C GLY A 32 -9.19 -1.04 -8.24
N GLU A 33 -8.52 -1.51 -7.18
CA GLU A 33 -9.13 -2.31 -6.13
C GLU A 33 -10.01 -1.45 -5.23
N THR A 34 -9.54 -0.25 -4.86
CA THR A 34 -10.35 0.72 -4.09
C THR A 34 -11.66 1.06 -4.80
N VAL A 35 -11.62 1.31 -6.12
CA VAL A 35 -12.82 1.60 -6.91
C VAL A 35 -13.73 0.37 -6.99
N ALA A 36 -13.18 -0.83 -7.17
CA ALA A 36 -13.97 -2.06 -7.21
C ALA A 36 -14.76 -2.26 -5.90
N GLU A 37 -14.15 -2.03 -4.74
CA GLU A 37 -14.82 -2.12 -3.43
C GLU A 37 -15.98 -1.13 -3.30
N ILE A 38 -15.79 0.13 -3.71
CA ILE A 38 -16.85 1.16 -3.65
C ILE A 38 -18.10 0.73 -4.42
N PHE A 39 -17.92 0.03 -5.55
CA PHE A 39 -19.01 -0.48 -6.37
C PHE A 39 -19.47 -1.89 -5.98
N ASN A 40 -18.96 -2.45 -4.87
CA ASN A 40 -19.22 -3.81 -4.40
C ASN A 40 -18.86 -4.90 -5.43
N PHE A 41 -17.87 -4.64 -6.28
CA PHE A 41 -17.28 -5.68 -7.10
C PHE A 41 -16.30 -6.49 -6.26
N PRO A 42 -16.37 -7.84 -6.32
CA PRO A 42 -15.39 -8.66 -5.63
C PRO A 42 -14.01 -8.41 -6.22
N ILE A 43 -13.02 -8.10 -5.39
CA ILE A 43 -11.62 -7.98 -5.83
C ILE A 43 -10.99 -9.36 -6.00
N ARG A 44 -11.35 -10.30 -5.12
CA ARG A 44 -10.84 -11.66 -5.10
C ARG A 44 -11.96 -12.69 -5.26
N SER A 45 -11.66 -13.82 -5.87
CA SER A 45 -12.55 -14.99 -5.88
C SER A 45 -12.36 -15.82 -4.62
N ALA A 46 -13.31 -16.73 -4.35
CA ALA A 46 -13.19 -17.73 -3.28
C ALA A 46 -11.93 -18.60 -3.39
N ASN A 47 -11.37 -18.75 -4.59
CA ASN A 47 -10.15 -19.52 -4.84
C ASN A 47 -8.88 -18.62 -4.86
N GLY A 48 -8.96 -17.37 -4.42
CA GLY A 48 -7.83 -16.44 -4.33
C GLY A 48 -7.47 -15.69 -5.61
N TRP A 49 -8.27 -15.78 -6.68
CA TRP A 49 -7.99 -15.05 -7.93
C TRP A 49 -8.23 -13.54 -7.79
N HIS A 50 -7.25 -12.70 -8.12
CA HIS A 50 -7.37 -11.23 -8.11
C HIS A 50 -7.96 -10.68 -9.42
N TYR A 51 -9.25 -10.38 -9.44
CA TYR A 51 -9.97 -9.93 -10.64
C TYR A 51 -9.42 -8.62 -11.21
N VAL A 52 -9.12 -7.64 -10.35
CA VAL A 52 -8.59 -6.33 -10.77
C VAL A 52 -7.19 -6.48 -11.38
N GLY A 53 -6.34 -7.31 -10.78
CA GLY A 53 -5.02 -7.64 -11.31
C GLY A 53 -5.08 -8.34 -12.66
N ILE A 54 -5.98 -9.30 -12.83
CA ILE A 54 -6.19 -10.01 -14.12
C ILE A 54 -6.69 -9.04 -15.20
N ALA A 55 -7.66 -8.18 -14.85
CA ALA A 55 -8.19 -7.19 -15.77
C ALA A 55 -7.12 -6.18 -16.19
N SER A 56 -6.33 -5.67 -15.24
CA SER A 56 -5.26 -4.70 -15.51
C SER A 56 -4.16 -5.32 -16.37
N LEU A 57 -3.74 -6.57 -16.09
CA LEU A 57 -2.78 -7.32 -16.91
C LEU A 57 -3.30 -7.54 -18.35
N THR A 58 -4.58 -7.86 -18.51
CA THR A 58 -5.20 -8.04 -19.82
C THR A 58 -5.18 -6.74 -20.64
N ILE A 59 -5.50 -5.61 -20.00
CA ILE A 59 -5.44 -4.28 -20.61
C ILE A 59 -3.99 -3.92 -20.98
N PHE A 60 -3.02 -4.24 -20.13
CA PHE A 60 -1.61 -4.04 -20.40
C PHE A 60 -1.14 -4.82 -21.64
N ILE A 61 -1.48 -6.12 -21.72
CA ILE A 61 -1.13 -6.96 -22.89
C ILE A 61 -1.76 -6.40 -24.16
N ALA A 62 -3.02 -5.97 -24.10
CA ALA A 62 -3.70 -5.33 -25.23
C ALA A 62 -3.01 -4.02 -25.64
N SER A 63 -2.59 -3.20 -24.67
CA SER A 63 -1.82 -1.97 -24.92
C SER A 63 -0.54 -2.27 -25.71
N ILE A 64 0.24 -3.25 -25.27
CA ILE A 64 1.48 -3.67 -25.93
C ILE A 64 1.21 -4.19 -27.35
N PHE A 65 0.15 -4.98 -27.53
CA PHE A 65 -0.24 -5.48 -28.85
C PHE A 65 -0.53 -4.33 -29.82
N PHE A 66 -1.31 -3.33 -29.39
CA PHE A 66 -1.59 -2.15 -30.22
C PHE A 66 -0.32 -1.31 -30.45
N LEU A 67 0.54 -1.17 -29.44
CA LEU A 67 1.80 -0.41 -29.54
C LEU A 67 2.69 -0.99 -30.64
N THR A 68 2.96 -2.29 -30.59
CA THR A 68 3.83 -2.97 -31.55
C THR A 68 3.27 -2.93 -32.98
N ARG A 69 1.95 -3.10 -33.15
CA ARG A 69 1.25 -2.99 -34.46
C ARG A 69 1.21 -1.55 -35.00
N SER A 70 1.27 -0.56 -34.11
CA SER A 70 1.22 0.85 -34.49
C SER A 70 2.51 1.36 -35.14
N LEU A 71 3.63 0.64 -35.04
CA LEU A 71 4.95 1.08 -35.50
C LEU A 71 5.41 0.31 -36.75
N LYS A 72 6.09 0.99 -37.69
CA LYS A 72 6.68 0.35 -38.88
C LYS A 72 8.06 -0.26 -38.61
N LYS A 73 8.83 0.36 -37.71
CA LYS A 73 10.21 0.00 -37.33
C LYS A 73 10.35 0.23 -35.81
N TYR A 74 11.31 -0.45 -35.17
CA TYR A 74 11.59 -0.34 -33.72
C TYR A 74 10.51 -0.86 -32.77
N HIS A 75 9.60 -1.73 -33.22
CA HIS A 75 8.54 -2.31 -32.38
C HIS A 75 9.09 -3.00 -31.13
N MET A 76 10.20 -3.74 -31.24
CA MET A 76 10.86 -4.38 -30.09
C MET A 76 11.44 -3.36 -29.09
N ARG A 77 11.99 -2.24 -29.56
CA ARG A 77 12.50 -1.19 -28.67
C ARG A 77 11.37 -0.51 -27.91
N ALA A 78 10.24 -0.25 -28.58
CA ALA A 78 9.06 0.33 -27.95
C ALA A 78 8.44 -0.63 -26.92
N PHE A 79 8.41 -1.93 -27.21
CA PHE A 79 7.99 -2.96 -26.26
C PHE A 79 8.85 -2.96 -25.00
N LEU A 80 10.18 -3.03 -25.14
CA LEU A 80 11.10 -2.99 -24.00
C LEU A 80 10.96 -1.70 -23.20
N LEU A 81 10.83 -0.56 -23.89
CA LEU A 81 10.62 0.73 -23.23
C LEU A 81 9.31 0.77 -22.44
N ALA A 82 8.22 0.22 -22.97
CA ALA A 82 6.94 0.16 -22.28
C ALA A 82 7.01 -0.68 -21.00
N ILE A 83 7.74 -1.81 -21.02
CA ILE A 83 7.99 -2.62 -19.82
C ILE A 83 8.79 -1.83 -18.78
N LEU A 84 9.89 -1.20 -19.18
CA LEU A 84 10.70 -0.38 -18.26
C LEU A 84 9.87 0.75 -17.65
N ILE A 85 9.03 1.42 -18.45
CA ILE A 85 8.13 2.46 -17.96
C ILE A 85 7.16 1.87 -16.93
N ALA A 86 6.53 0.73 -17.22
CA ALA A 86 5.56 0.11 -16.33
C ALA A 86 6.15 -0.27 -14.96
N ILE A 87 7.43 -0.69 -14.93
CA ILE A 87 8.13 -1.07 -13.69
C ILE A 87 8.59 0.15 -12.90
N PHE A 88 9.29 1.09 -13.54
CA PHE A 88 10.01 2.15 -12.81
C PHE A 88 9.20 3.43 -12.60
N VAL A 89 8.36 3.80 -13.56
CA VAL A 89 7.69 5.10 -13.54
C VAL A 89 6.70 5.26 -12.39
N PRO A 90 5.89 4.25 -11.99
CA PRO A 90 4.98 4.41 -10.86
C PRO A 90 5.68 4.83 -9.56
N ALA A 91 6.77 4.14 -9.18
CA ALA A 91 7.54 4.45 -7.98
C ALA A 91 8.18 5.85 -8.04
N ILE A 92 8.69 6.25 -9.20
CA ILE A 92 9.28 7.59 -9.40
C ILE A 92 8.20 8.68 -9.28
N ILE A 93 7.04 8.49 -9.91
CA ILE A 93 5.93 9.46 -9.83
C ILE A 93 5.45 9.59 -8.39
N LEU A 94 5.21 8.48 -7.71
CA LEU A 94 4.73 8.46 -6.34
C LEU A 94 5.70 9.17 -5.39
N SER A 95 6.97 8.75 -5.39
CA SER A 95 8.00 9.34 -4.53
C SER A 95 8.20 10.84 -4.82
N THR A 96 8.17 11.24 -6.09
CA THR A 96 8.25 12.65 -6.49
C THR A 96 7.05 13.43 -5.96
N TYR A 97 5.84 12.92 -6.19
CA TYR A 97 4.61 13.56 -5.73
C TYR A 97 4.59 13.75 -4.21
N GLN A 98 4.94 12.71 -3.45
CA GLN A 98 4.99 12.81 -1.99
C GLN A 98 6.03 13.82 -1.50
N LYS A 99 7.19 13.91 -2.18
CA LYS A 99 8.28 14.82 -1.81
C LYS A 99 8.06 16.27 -2.18
N THR A 100 7.28 16.55 -3.23
CA THR A 100 7.16 17.92 -3.78
C THR A 100 5.78 18.53 -3.61
N PHE A 101 4.71 17.75 -3.74
CA PHE A 101 3.33 18.26 -3.82
C PHE A 101 2.45 17.84 -2.65
N ALA A 102 2.68 16.67 -2.06
CA ALA A 102 1.86 16.17 -0.97
C ALA A 102 1.99 17.03 0.30
N LYS A 103 0.92 17.04 1.09
CA LYS A 103 0.80 17.81 2.34
C LYS A 103 0.09 17.01 3.42
N GLY A 104 0.43 17.25 4.68
CA GLY A 104 -0.11 16.51 5.82
C GLY A 104 0.20 15.03 5.72
N VAL A 105 -0.75 14.18 6.10
CA VAL A 105 -0.62 12.71 6.09
C VAL A 105 -0.22 12.10 4.74
N ASN A 106 -0.51 12.78 3.62
CA ASN A 106 -0.11 12.33 2.28
C ASN A 106 1.40 12.48 2.01
N ALA A 107 2.08 13.37 2.74
CA ALA A 107 3.53 13.57 2.66
C ALA A 107 4.31 12.65 3.59
N VAL A 108 3.62 11.90 4.45
CA VAL A 108 4.24 10.91 5.33
C VAL A 108 4.55 9.65 4.51
N TYR A 109 5.82 9.28 4.47
CA TYR A 109 6.28 8.00 3.97
C TYR A 109 6.37 7.02 5.14
N TYR A 110 5.82 5.83 4.95
CA TYR A 110 5.93 4.70 5.88
C TYR A 110 6.87 3.69 5.25
N ASN A 111 7.87 3.23 6.00
CA ASN A 111 8.80 2.21 5.57
C ASN A 111 8.43 0.88 6.24
N ASP A 112 7.55 0.14 5.60
CA ASP A 112 7.06 -1.17 6.02
C ASP A 112 8.18 -2.22 6.10
N GLU A 113 9.16 -2.18 5.18
CA GLU A 113 10.29 -3.14 5.13
C GLU A 113 11.10 -3.20 6.42
N VAL A 114 11.18 -2.10 7.17
CA VAL A 114 11.93 -2.00 8.44
C VAL A 114 11.03 -1.77 9.64
N SER A 115 9.72 -1.85 9.46
CA SER A 115 8.75 -1.71 10.53
C SER A 115 8.30 -3.08 11.00
N ASN A 116 8.37 -3.30 12.31
CA ASN A 116 8.11 -4.60 12.91
C ASN A 116 7.41 -4.47 14.27
N CYS A 117 6.74 -5.55 14.66
CA CYS A 117 6.16 -5.74 15.98
C CYS A 117 6.67 -7.05 16.58
N GLU A 118 6.93 -7.04 17.88
CA GLU A 118 7.29 -8.20 18.70
C GLU A 118 6.27 -8.35 19.82
N PHE A 119 5.92 -9.61 20.10
CA PHE A 119 4.94 -9.97 21.10
C PHE A 119 5.52 -11.06 21.99
N GLU A 120 5.39 -10.88 23.30
CA GLU A 120 5.90 -11.83 24.30
C GLU A 120 4.97 -11.86 25.51
N MET A 121 4.61 -13.06 25.97
CA MET A 121 3.83 -13.22 27.20
C MET A 121 4.70 -12.85 28.41
N ILE A 122 4.23 -11.87 29.20
CA ILE A 122 4.89 -11.44 30.44
C ILE A 122 4.24 -12.04 31.69
N SER A 123 3.04 -12.60 31.55
CA SER A 123 2.35 -13.44 32.55
C SER A 123 1.34 -14.35 31.86
N GLU A 124 0.67 -15.25 32.60
CA GLU A 124 -0.33 -16.19 32.04
C GLU A 124 -1.49 -15.50 31.30
N SER A 125 -1.80 -14.25 31.63
CA SER A 125 -2.92 -13.51 31.04
C SER A 125 -2.53 -12.18 30.41
N THR A 126 -1.23 -11.83 30.36
CA THR A 126 -0.78 -10.54 29.84
C THR A 126 0.29 -10.72 28.79
N LEU A 127 0.01 -10.22 27.60
CA LEU A 127 0.91 -10.16 26.46
C LEU A 127 1.52 -8.74 26.36
N SER A 128 2.83 -8.64 26.26
CA SER A 128 3.52 -7.39 25.92
C SER A 128 3.67 -7.31 24.40
N GLY A 129 3.18 -6.25 23.79
CA GLY A 129 3.39 -5.93 22.38
C GLY A 129 4.27 -4.69 22.24
N GLU A 130 5.32 -4.79 21.44
CA GLU A 130 6.26 -3.71 21.13
C GLU A 130 6.41 -3.56 19.61
N CYS A 131 6.13 -2.38 19.07
CA CYS A 131 6.30 -2.09 17.64
C CYS A 131 7.27 -0.94 17.42
N GLU A 132 8.14 -1.10 16.43
CA GLU A 132 8.98 -0.04 15.88
C GLU A 132 8.51 0.30 14.47
N LEU A 133 7.95 1.50 14.30
CA LEU A 133 7.37 1.94 13.04
C LEU A 133 8.17 3.10 12.45
N SER A 134 8.66 2.95 11.22
CA SER A 134 9.56 3.90 10.58
C SER A 134 8.79 4.85 9.67
N PHE A 135 8.75 6.12 10.05
CA PHE A 135 8.10 7.19 9.29
C PHE A 135 9.08 8.27 8.85
N GLU A 136 8.81 8.87 7.70
CA GLU A 136 9.51 10.05 7.22
C GLU A 136 8.50 11.10 6.72
N ASN A 137 8.57 12.30 7.26
CA ASN A 137 7.77 13.42 6.78
C ASN A 137 8.50 14.12 5.63
N TYR A 138 8.05 13.91 4.39
CA TYR A 138 8.65 14.61 3.27
C TYR A 138 8.24 16.08 3.16
N SER A 139 7.28 16.57 3.94
CA SER A 139 6.92 17.99 3.97
C SER A 139 7.93 18.81 4.77
N SER A 140 8.01 20.12 4.53
CA SER A 140 8.73 21.04 5.41
C SER A 140 7.91 21.52 6.61
N LYS A 141 6.64 21.12 6.69
CA LYS A 141 5.74 21.45 7.80
C LYS A 141 5.56 20.24 8.69
N ASP A 142 5.34 20.50 9.98
CA ASP A 142 5.02 19.47 10.95
C ASP A 142 3.69 18.80 10.58
N VAL A 143 3.62 17.49 10.85
CA VAL A 143 2.45 16.67 10.59
C VAL A 143 2.13 15.89 11.85
N GLN A 144 0.92 16.08 12.33
CA GLN A 144 0.31 15.28 13.39
C GLN A 144 -0.74 14.35 12.77
N PHE A 145 -0.70 13.09 13.19
CA PHE A 145 -1.66 12.07 12.77
C PHE A 145 -1.89 11.06 13.88
N THR A 146 -3.03 10.37 13.81
CA THR A 146 -3.32 9.21 14.63
C THR A 146 -3.00 7.94 13.87
N LEU A 147 -2.57 6.91 14.59
CA LEU A 147 -2.22 5.60 14.06
C LEU A 147 -3.06 4.49 14.71
N GLU A 148 -3.55 3.59 13.88
CA GLU A 148 -4.22 2.34 14.23
C GLU A 148 -3.59 1.20 13.43
N PHE A 149 -3.61 -0.01 13.98
CA PHE A 149 -3.16 -1.22 13.30
C PHE A 149 -4.35 -1.89 12.60
N HIS A 150 -4.11 -2.58 11.50
CA HIS A 150 -5.12 -3.47 10.91
C HIS A 150 -4.49 -4.75 10.41
N GLU A 151 -5.32 -5.78 10.28
CA GLU A 151 -4.94 -7.03 9.63
C GLU A 151 -5.48 -7.03 8.21
N ASP A 152 -4.69 -7.59 7.30
CA ASP A 152 -5.15 -7.98 5.97
C ASP A 152 -5.29 -9.50 5.99
N TYR A 153 -6.41 -10.00 6.53
CA TYR A 153 -6.61 -11.44 6.68
C TYR A 153 -6.69 -12.15 5.34
N TYR A 154 -5.99 -13.28 5.24
CA TYR A 154 -6.07 -14.21 4.10
C TYR A 154 -6.96 -15.42 4.42
N PHE A 155 -7.12 -15.79 5.70
CA PHE A 155 -7.93 -16.91 6.16
C PHE A 155 -8.77 -16.54 7.39
N GLU A 156 -9.97 -17.13 7.51
CA GLU A 156 -10.91 -16.86 8.61
C GLU A 156 -10.41 -17.35 9.99
N ASP A 157 -9.42 -18.26 10.00
CA ASP A 157 -8.87 -18.88 11.21
C ASP A 157 -7.63 -18.16 11.77
N ASP A 158 -7.13 -17.11 11.10
CA ASP A 158 -5.94 -16.39 11.56
C ASP A 158 -6.28 -15.48 12.75
N VAL A 159 -5.59 -15.68 13.87
CA VAL A 159 -5.72 -14.83 15.06
C VAL A 159 -5.13 -13.44 14.75
N PRO A 160 -5.85 -12.32 14.96
CA PRO A 160 -5.26 -10.98 14.87
C PRO A 160 -4.05 -10.90 15.78
N MET A 161 -2.87 -10.67 15.21
CA MET A 161 -1.64 -10.51 15.99
C MET A 161 -1.32 -9.04 16.16
N VAL A 162 -1.17 -8.34 15.05
CA VAL A 162 -0.86 -6.92 15.00
C VAL A 162 -2.04 -6.09 15.51
N ALA A 163 -3.28 -6.44 15.15
CA ALA A 163 -4.45 -5.67 15.60
C ALA A 163 -4.63 -5.66 17.12
N LEU A 164 -4.00 -6.56 17.88
CA LEU A 164 -3.98 -6.52 19.35
C LEU A 164 -3.30 -5.25 19.89
N MET A 165 -2.39 -4.65 19.12
CA MET A 165 -1.79 -3.36 19.44
C MET A 165 -2.82 -2.23 19.51
N ASN A 166 -4.05 -2.42 19.02
CA ASN A 166 -5.09 -1.40 19.12
C ASN A 166 -5.69 -1.24 20.53
N ASN A 167 -5.26 -2.00 21.53
CA ASN A 167 -5.75 -1.87 22.92
C ASN A 167 -5.65 -0.43 23.48
N LYS A 168 -4.63 0.34 23.04
CA LYS A 168 -4.45 1.75 23.40
C LYS A 168 -4.55 2.71 22.20
N ALA A 169 -5.01 2.23 21.06
CA ALA A 169 -5.20 3.07 19.89
C ALA A 169 -6.42 4.00 20.06
N PRO A 170 -6.49 5.13 19.32
CA PRO A 170 -5.48 5.62 18.38
C PRO A 170 -4.21 6.15 19.06
N TYR A 171 -3.05 5.89 18.44
CA TYR A 171 -1.78 6.44 18.89
C TYR A 171 -1.50 7.79 18.21
N GLU A 172 -1.24 8.83 18.99
CA GLU A 172 -0.85 10.14 18.45
C GLU A 172 0.63 10.15 18.06
N VAL A 173 0.91 10.60 16.83
CA VAL A 173 2.27 10.70 16.30
C VAL A 173 2.49 12.10 15.74
N ASP A 174 3.54 12.75 16.25
CA ASP A 174 4.05 14.02 15.74
C ASP A 174 5.36 13.81 14.99
N LEU A 175 5.41 14.32 13.76
CA LEU A 175 6.61 14.40 12.92
C LEU A 175 6.87 15.85 12.52
N SER A 176 8.05 16.35 12.88
CA SER A 176 8.54 17.65 12.45
C SER A 176 8.76 17.67 10.94
N GLY A 177 8.79 18.86 10.33
CA GLY A 177 9.15 19.01 8.93
C GLY A 177 10.49 18.32 8.59
N LYS A 178 10.49 17.48 7.55
CA LYS A 178 11.66 16.70 7.08
C LYS A 178 12.21 15.68 8.10
N GLU A 179 11.48 15.39 9.16
CA GLU A 179 11.90 14.42 10.18
C GLU A 179 11.75 12.98 9.66
N LYS A 180 12.78 12.17 9.92
CA LYS A 180 12.69 10.71 9.89
C LYS A 180 12.71 10.20 11.33
N LYS A 181 11.70 9.42 11.72
CA LYS A 181 11.47 8.98 13.10
C LYS A 181 11.08 7.51 13.15
N ILE A 182 11.67 6.79 14.09
CA ILE A 182 11.18 5.46 14.50
C ILE A 182 10.24 5.70 15.70
N VAL A 183 8.96 5.41 15.50
CA VAL A 183 7.94 5.49 16.55
C VAL A 183 7.90 4.15 17.26
N LYS A 184 8.26 4.17 18.54
CA LYS A 184 8.20 2.97 19.40
C LYS A 184 6.90 2.97 20.18
N LEU A 185 6.08 1.94 19.98
CA LEU A 185 4.81 1.75 20.66
C LEU A 185 4.91 0.51 21.53
N LYS A 186 4.56 0.63 22.81
CA LYS A 186 4.52 -0.49 23.75
C LYS A 186 3.17 -0.55 24.44
N THR A 187 2.56 -1.73 24.48
CA THR A 187 1.32 -1.96 25.21
C THR A 187 1.33 -3.30 25.91
N GLU A 188 0.69 -3.34 27.07
CA GLU A 188 0.31 -4.58 27.75
C GLU A 188 -1.14 -4.89 27.35
N ILE A 189 -1.40 -6.15 27.02
CA ILE A 189 -2.64 -6.62 26.41
C ILE A 189 -3.16 -7.74 27.31
N ASP A 190 -4.34 -7.53 27.87
CA ASP A 190 -5.03 -8.56 28.66
C ASP A 190 -5.66 -9.57 27.71
N VAL A 191 -5.13 -10.79 27.74
CA VAL A 191 -5.59 -11.91 26.91
C VAL A 191 -6.41 -12.93 27.70
N SER A 192 -6.73 -12.66 28.98
CA SER A 192 -7.47 -13.58 29.86
C SER A 192 -8.83 -14.04 29.32
N ASN A 193 -9.50 -13.18 28.54
CA ASN A 193 -10.83 -13.43 27.98
C ASN A 193 -10.77 -13.81 26.49
N MET A 194 -9.59 -14.10 25.94
CA MET A 194 -9.41 -14.49 24.54
C MET A 194 -9.28 -16.01 24.44
N GLU A 195 -10.27 -16.69 23.85
CA GLU A 195 -10.22 -18.15 23.67
C GLU A 195 -9.02 -18.60 22.83
N ASN A 196 -8.63 -17.78 21.84
CA ASN A 196 -7.45 -18.00 21.00
C ASN A 196 -6.64 -16.70 20.94
N HIS A 197 -5.45 -16.69 21.53
CA HIS A 197 -4.49 -15.61 21.41
C HIS A 197 -3.11 -16.18 21.09
N ILE A 198 -2.22 -15.32 20.59
CA ILE A 198 -0.82 -15.69 20.40
C ILE A 198 -0.10 -15.74 21.76
N GLU A 199 0.82 -16.68 21.93
CA GLU A 199 1.72 -16.72 23.10
C GLU A 199 3.00 -15.89 22.89
N GLY A 200 3.24 -15.47 21.64
CA GLY A 200 4.36 -14.63 21.26
C GLY A 200 4.69 -14.76 19.77
N GLY A 201 5.62 -13.93 19.31
CA GLY A 201 6.11 -13.95 17.93
C GLY A 201 6.49 -12.56 17.42
N SER A 202 6.81 -12.46 16.13
CA SER A 202 7.06 -11.19 15.47
C SER A 202 6.32 -11.06 14.15
N ALA A 203 6.01 -9.82 13.79
CA ALA A 203 5.40 -9.44 12.52
C ALA A 203 6.25 -8.34 11.86
N SER A 204 6.54 -8.49 10.57
CA SER A 204 7.26 -7.50 9.74
C SER A 204 6.34 -7.00 8.63
N GLY A 205 6.58 -5.79 8.11
CA GLY A 205 5.70 -5.24 7.06
C GLY A 205 4.30 -4.94 7.61
N VAL A 206 4.26 -4.34 8.79
CA VAL A 206 3.05 -4.20 9.57
C VAL A 206 2.07 -3.22 8.92
N ASN A 207 0.82 -3.63 8.72
CA ASN A 207 -0.20 -2.76 8.11
C ASN A 207 -0.77 -1.76 9.13
N VAL A 208 -0.81 -0.49 8.75
CA VAL A 208 -1.26 0.62 9.62
C VAL A 208 -2.21 1.57 8.91
N ILE A 209 -3.16 2.10 9.65
CA ILE A 209 -4.03 3.19 9.21
C ILE A 209 -3.56 4.47 9.88
N ILE A 210 -3.18 5.47 9.07
CA ILE A 210 -2.87 6.81 9.56
C ILE A 210 -3.97 7.81 9.17
N LYS A 211 -4.41 8.63 10.13
CA LYS A 211 -5.52 9.59 9.96
C LYS A 211 -5.12 10.99 10.43
N SER A 212 -5.53 12.02 9.70
CA SER A 212 -5.36 13.43 10.07
C SER A 212 -6.52 14.24 9.51
N GLY A 213 -7.43 14.68 10.39
CA GLY A 213 -8.72 15.25 9.99
C GLY A 213 -9.53 14.26 9.16
N GLU A 214 -10.02 14.70 7.99
CA GLU A 214 -10.79 13.86 7.06
C GLU A 214 -9.92 12.94 6.19
N LYS A 215 -8.58 13.08 6.25
CA LYS A 215 -7.67 12.28 5.41
C LYS A 215 -7.28 11.00 6.15
N MET A 216 -7.41 9.88 5.45
CA MET A 216 -7.00 8.56 5.91
C MET A 216 -6.10 7.92 4.85
N ARG A 217 -5.09 7.16 5.29
CA ARG A 217 -4.30 6.27 4.45
C ARG A 217 -4.19 4.91 5.14
N LYS A 218 -4.36 3.85 4.36
CA LYS A 218 -4.10 2.47 4.77
C LYS A 218 -2.76 2.12 4.13
N LEU A 219 -1.75 1.84 4.93
CA LEU A 219 -0.35 1.73 4.53
C LEU A 219 0.21 0.37 4.90
#